data_AF-A0A2N5K3H5-F1
#
_entry.id   AF-A0A2N5K3H5-F1
#
_cell.length_a   1.000
_cell.length_b   1.000
_cell.length_c   1.000
_cell.angle_alpha   90.00
_cell.angle_beta   90.00
_cell.angle_gamma   90.00
#
_symmetry.space_group_name_H-M   'P 1'
#
loop_
_entity.id
_entity.type
_entity.pdbx_description
1 polymer ?
#
loop_
_entity_poly.entity_id
_entity_poly.type
_entity_poly.pdbx_seq_one_letter_code
_entity_poly.pdbx_strand_id
1 'polypeptide(L)'
;MWRLGAFKTSNEQLTIEFQDTQLAQYRVEYQPDGKHFSLVADPHVYATQHRSPQLALWQFGDDEWVKIIRRQSFKVRKKRPPPDVMQQRLCAE
;
A
#
# COMPACT_ATOMS: atom_id res chain seq x y z
N MET A 1 4.78 5.95 -18.65
CA MET A 1 3.93 4.74 -18.80
C MET A 1 4.67 3.59 -18.11
N TRP A 2 4.33 3.29 -16.86
CA TRP A 2 5.01 2.23 -16.10
C TRP A 2 4.38 0.89 -16.50
N ARG A 3 5.11 0.05 -17.24
CA ARG A 3 4.74 -1.35 -17.43
C ARG A 3 5.15 -2.11 -16.16
N LEU A 4 4.16 -2.55 -15.39
CA LEU A 4 4.37 -3.48 -14.29
C LEU A 4 5.06 -4.73 -14.86
N GLY A 5 6.18 -5.14 -14.23
CA GLY A 5 6.86 -6.38 -14.59
C GLY A 5 5.90 -7.58 -14.54
N ALA A 6 6.23 -8.63 -15.28
CA ALA A 6 5.45 -9.85 -15.27
C ALA A 6 5.85 -10.68 -14.05
N PHE A 7 4.87 -11.27 -13.38
CA PHE A 7 5.11 -12.28 -12.35
C PHE A 7 4.54 -13.60 -12.83
N LYS A 8 5.30 -14.68 -12.62
CA LYS A 8 4.87 -16.05 -12.87
C LYS A 8 4.84 -16.77 -11.54
N THR A 9 3.72 -17.43 -11.26
CA THR A 9 3.52 -18.20 -10.04
C THR A 9 3.39 -19.68 -10.40
N SER A 10 4.17 -20.53 -9.75
CA SER A 10 3.93 -21.97 -9.62
C SER A 10 3.45 -22.28 -8.20
N ASN A 11 2.98 -23.51 -7.94
CA ASN A 11 2.42 -23.90 -6.64
C ASN A 11 3.32 -23.59 -5.43
N GLU A 12 4.65 -23.52 -5.63
CA GLU A 12 5.63 -23.30 -4.55
C GLU A 12 6.60 -22.15 -4.81
N GLN A 13 6.60 -21.56 -6.02
CA GLN A 13 7.55 -20.52 -6.39
C GLN A 13 6.89 -19.33 -7.07
N LEU A 14 7.31 -18.14 -6.65
CA LEU A 14 6.98 -16.88 -7.31
C LEU A 14 8.24 -16.36 -8.02
N THR A 15 8.14 -16.19 -9.33
CA THR A 15 9.21 -15.66 -10.17
C THR A 15 8.81 -14.28 -10.68
N ILE A 16 9.69 -13.30 -10.50
CA ILE A 16 9.51 -11.92 -10.99
C ILE A 16 10.40 -11.74 -12.22
N GLU A 17 9.82 -11.27 -13.32
CA GLU A 17 10.49 -11.07 -14.61
C GLU A 17 10.25 -9.66 -15.17
N PHE A 18 11.26 -9.13 -15.85
CA PHE A 18 11.16 -7.88 -16.60
C PHE A 18 11.95 -7.97 -17.89
N GLN A 19 11.30 -7.66 -19.03
CA GLN A 19 11.92 -7.75 -20.37
C GLN A 19 12.67 -9.08 -20.56
N ASP A 20 11.98 -10.19 -20.26
CA ASP A 20 12.50 -11.56 -20.36
C ASP A 20 13.70 -11.88 -19.46
N THR A 21 14.05 -10.97 -18.53
CA THR A 21 15.10 -11.18 -17.53
C THR A 21 14.47 -11.52 -16.18
N GLN A 22 14.88 -12.64 -15.59
CA GLN A 22 14.47 -13.02 -14.23
C GLN A 22 15.14 -12.09 -13.22
N LEU A 23 14.33 -11.41 -12.41
CA LEU A 23 14.80 -10.43 -11.42
C LEU A 23 14.95 -11.06 -10.04
N ALA A 24 13.95 -11.86 -9.64
CA ALA A 24 13.94 -12.51 -8.34
C ALA A 24 13.07 -13.77 -8.34
N GLN A 25 13.38 -14.67 -7.42
CA GLN A 25 12.60 -15.85 -7.11
C GLN A 25 12.32 -15.92 -5.60
N TYR A 26 11.13 -16.35 -5.24
CA TYR A 26 10.69 -16.54 -3.86
C TYR A 26 10.06 -17.90 -3.72
N ARG A 27 10.23 -18.52 -2.55
CA ARG A 27 9.38 -19.63 -2.11
C ARG A 27 8.06 -19.06 -1.62
N VAL A 28 6.95 -19.65 -2.05
CA VAL A 28 5.60 -19.23 -1.64
C VAL A 28 4.75 -20.40 -1.18
N GLU A 29 3.84 -20.14 -0.26
CA GLU A 29 2.77 -21.05 0.09
C GLU A 29 1.44 -20.33 -0.12
N TYR A 30 0.46 -21.07 -0.66
CA TYR A 30 -0.87 -20.55 -0.90
C TYR A 30 -1.79 -20.83 0.28
N GLN A 31 -2.70 -19.90 0.54
CA GLN A 31 -3.88 -20.16 1.34
C GLN A 31 -4.78 -21.20 0.65
N PRO A 32 -5.68 -21.86 1.39
CA PRO A 32 -6.61 -22.85 0.81
C PRO A 32 -7.49 -22.30 -0.32
N ASP A 33 -7.64 -20.97 -0.41
CA ASP A 33 -8.40 -20.31 -1.48
C ASP A 33 -7.66 -20.24 -2.83
N GLY A 34 -6.37 -20.58 -2.87
CA GLY A 34 -5.52 -20.57 -4.07
C GLY A 34 -5.28 -19.18 -4.67
N LYS A 35 -5.67 -18.11 -3.98
CA LYS A 35 -5.57 -16.72 -4.47
C LYS A 35 -4.60 -15.88 -3.66
N HIS A 36 -4.51 -16.14 -2.36
CA HIS A 36 -3.66 -15.38 -1.47
C HIS A 36 -2.46 -16.22 -1.00
N PHE A 37 -1.33 -15.55 -0.81
CA PHE A 37 -0.17 -16.17 -0.19
C PHE A 37 -0.36 -16.22 1.33
N SER A 38 -0.02 -17.35 1.94
CA SER A 38 0.16 -17.47 3.40
C SER A 38 1.59 -17.15 3.80
N LEU A 39 2.56 -17.46 2.92
CA LEU A 39 3.99 -17.26 3.16
C LEU A 39 4.71 -16.87 1.87
N VAL A 40 5.69 -15.98 2.01
CA VAL A 40 6.66 -15.60 0.99
C VAL A 40 8.03 -15.55 1.67
N ALA A 41 8.96 -16.41 1.24
CA ALA A 41 10.25 -16.60 1.90
C ALA A 41 11.37 -16.85 0.89
N ASP A 42 12.59 -16.99 1.41
CA ASP A 42 13.81 -17.35 0.68
C ASP A 42 14.05 -16.50 -0.59
N PRO A 43 14.21 -15.17 -0.44
CA PRO A 43 14.40 -14.29 -1.58
C PRO A 43 15.73 -14.59 -2.27
N HIS A 44 15.66 -15.05 -3.52
CA HIS A 44 16.81 -15.20 -4.41
C HIS A 44 16.79 -14.09 -5.46
N VAL A 45 17.59 -13.06 -5.26
CA VAL A 45 17.67 -11.89 -6.15
C VAL A 45 18.83 -12.05 -7.13
N TYR A 46 18.54 -11.97 -8.43
CA TYR A 46 19.56 -12.10 -9.46
C TYR A 46 20.27 -10.76 -9.72
N ALA A 47 21.57 -10.84 -10.03
CA ALA A 47 22.31 -9.68 -10.51
C ALA A 47 21.86 -9.34 -11.94
N THR A 48 21.22 -8.18 -12.12
CA THR A 48 20.70 -7.75 -13.42
C THR A 48 21.07 -6.29 -13.71
N GLN A 49 21.09 -5.94 -14.99
CA GLN A 49 21.26 -4.56 -15.46
C GLN A 49 20.08 -3.63 -15.10
N HIS A 50 18.97 -4.21 -14.64
CA HIS A 50 17.75 -3.49 -14.27
C HIS A 50 17.74 -3.06 -12.80
N ARG A 51 18.77 -3.44 -12.03
CA ARG A 51 18.89 -3.00 -10.65
C ARG A 51 19.00 -1.48 -10.63
N SER A 52 18.02 -0.81 -10.02
CA SER A 52 18.13 0.63 -9.83
C SER A 52 19.34 0.91 -8.92
N PRO A 53 20.03 2.04 -9.10
CA PRO A 53 20.93 2.51 -8.07
C PRO A 53 20.10 2.66 -6.79
N GLN A 54 20.40 1.83 -5.79
CA GLN A 54 19.79 1.97 -4.48
C GLN A 54 20.20 3.34 -3.96
N LEU A 55 19.27 4.29 -3.96
CA LEU A 55 19.51 5.61 -3.37
C LEU A 55 19.84 5.40 -1.89
N ALA A 56 20.75 6.22 -1.37
CA ALA A 56 21.01 6.23 0.06
C ALA A 56 19.68 6.46 0.77
N LEU A 57 19.24 5.46 1.55
CA LEU A 57 18.13 5.64 2.47
C LEU A 57 18.51 6.78 3.43
N TRP A 58 17.54 7.60 3.79
CA TRP A 58 17.78 8.67 4.76
C TRP A 58 18.34 8.05 6.04
N GLN A 59 19.44 8.61 6.53
CA GLN A 59 20.00 8.17 7.80
C GLN A 59 19.11 8.73 8.89
N PHE A 60 18.47 7.87 9.66
CA PHE A 60 17.66 8.29 10.80
C PHE A 60 18.54 9.03 11.81
N GLY A 61 18.49 10.37 11.79
CA GLY A 61 19.06 11.22 12.83
C GLY A 61 18.15 11.27 14.06
N ASP A 62 18.74 11.59 15.22
CA ASP A 62 18.02 11.71 16.50
C ASP A 62 16.84 12.73 16.45
N ASP A 63 16.86 13.65 15.48
CA ASP A 63 15.90 14.75 15.36
C ASP A 63 14.81 14.55 14.28
N GLU A 64 14.75 13.40 13.61
CA GLU A 64 13.91 13.23 12.40
C GLU A 64 12.43 12.91 12.66
N TRP A 65 12.05 12.63 13.91
CA TRP A 65 10.67 12.31 14.28
C TRP A 65 10.02 13.47 15.02
N VAL A 66 9.40 14.41 14.30
CA VAL A 66 8.52 15.41 14.92
C VAL A 66 7.33 14.69 15.56
N LYS A 67 7.05 14.97 16.85
CA LYS A 67 5.88 14.45 17.57
C LYS A 67 4.62 14.65 16.71
N ILE A 68 4.01 13.53 16.30
CA ILE A 68 2.71 13.52 15.63
C ILE A 68 1.72 14.22 16.56
N ILE A 69 1.24 15.41 16.17
CA ILE A 69 0.18 16.09 16.90
C ILE A 69 -1.06 15.20 16.78
N ARG A 70 -1.50 14.65 17.91
CA ARG A 70 -2.70 13.83 17.98
C ARG A 70 -3.87 14.66 17.45
N ARG A 71 -4.48 14.21 16.33
CA ARG A 71 -5.68 14.83 15.79
C ARG A 71 -6.75 14.87 16.88
N GLN A 72 -7.51 15.96 16.94
CA GLN A 72 -8.69 16.02 17.81
C GLN A 72 -9.58 14.80 17.54
N SER A 73 -10.19 14.25 18.59
CA SER A 73 -11.11 13.13 18.47
C SER A 73 -12.18 13.45 17.43
N PHE A 74 -12.55 12.42 16.65
CA PHE A 74 -13.57 12.55 15.61
C PHE A 74 -14.87 13.12 16.22
N LYS A 75 -15.25 14.34 15.81
CA LYS A 75 -16.54 14.93 16.18
C LYS A 75 -17.57 14.55 15.13
N VAL A 76 -18.57 13.77 15.55
CA VAL A 76 -19.73 13.45 14.72
C VAL A 76 -20.40 14.74 14.28
N ARG A 77 -20.61 14.90 12.97
CA ARG A 77 -21.31 16.06 12.41
C ARG A 77 -22.76 16.06 12.94
N LYS A 78 -23.18 17.15 13.58
CA LYS A 78 -24.59 17.32 13.97
C LYS A 78 -25.45 17.22 12.71
N LYS A 79 -26.47 16.36 12.74
CA LYS A 79 -27.45 16.27 11.65
C LYS A 79 -28.06 17.65 11.46
N ARG A 80 -28.08 18.13 10.21
CA ARG A 80 -28.85 19.34 9.89
C ARG A 80 -30.31 19.06 10.27
N PRO A 81 -31.02 20.03 10.87
CA PRO A 81 -32.45 19.89 11.04
C PRO A 81 -33.10 19.64 9.66
N PRO A 82 -34.23 18.93 9.61
CA PRO A 82 -34.96 18.70 8.37
C PRO A 82 -35.19 20.03 7.64
N PRO A 83 -35.16 20.07 6.30
CA PRO A 83 -35.33 21.30 5.53
C PRO A 83 -36.62 22.07 5.89
N ASP A 84 -37.65 21.36 6.33
CA ASP A 84 -38.94 21.92 6.78
C ASP A 84 -38.80 22.85 8.00
N VAL A 85 -37.91 22.53 8.95
CA VAL A 85 -37.65 23.35 10.15
C VAL A 85 -36.82 24.60 9.82
N MET A 86 -36.04 24.56 8.74
CA MET A 86 -35.25 25.72 8.27
C MET A 86 -36.14 26.74 7.53
N GLN A 87 -37.16 26.28 6.78
CA GLN A 87 -38.07 27.17 6.06
C GLN A 87 -39.04 27.91 7.00
N GLN A 88 -39.51 27.28 8.08
CA GLN A 88 -40.40 27.94 9.06
C GLN A 88 -39.73 29.10 9.82
N ARG A 89 -38.40 29.12 9.95
CA ARG A 89 -37.67 30.23 10.56
C ARG A 89 -37.44 31.42 9.64
N LEU A 90 -37.54 31.24 8.34
CA LEU A 90 -37.37 32.29 7.33
C LEU A 90 -38.70 32.98 6.98
N CYS A 91 -39.84 32.34 7.25
CA CYS A 91 -41.18 32.87 6.97
C CYS A 91 -41.88 33.44 8.22
N ALA A 92 -41.17 33.59 9.34
CA ALA A 92 -41.69 34.12 10.60
C ALA A 92 -41.09 35.50 10.96
N GLU A 93 -40.77 36.30 9.94
CA GLU A 93 -40.63 37.77 10.02
C GLU A 93 -41.85 38.43 9.38
#